data_AF-A0A411DJA4-F1
#
_entry.id   AF-A0A411DJA4-F1
#
_cell.length_a   1.000
_cell.length_b   1.000
_cell.length_c   1.000
_cell.angle_alpha   90.00
_cell.angle_beta   90.00
_cell.angle_gamma   90.00
#
_symmetry.space_group_name_H-M   'P 1'
#
loop_
_entity.id
_entity.type
_entity.pdbx_description
1 polymer ?
#
loop_
_entity_poly.entity_id
_entity_poly.type
_entity_poly.pdbx_seq_one_letter_code
_entity_poly.pdbx_strand_id
1 'polypeptide(L)'
;MMKIKIFTAGCLISGLSFFCGQNLEFKDKNFEKAVLENFDRNKNGILESPEAGRVTNLFLVQKGITSAEDLSLFKNVKMVVLDDNRISSIVLNDLSQLELFSCTGCKISSFKAENLKNLSSLYLDNNLLESISLMEIPKIDQLTLSLNQLKTINLLQFKVLRKLNVEHNKLQKIDISGNPALQTLNIMGNKIRETDIKKGAKTNVTIFGAEE
;
A
#
# COMPACT_ATOMS: atom_id res chain seq x y z
N MET A 1 29.24 70.79 17.24
CA MET A 1 29.53 70.60 15.80
C MET A 1 29.43 69.12 15.46
N MET A 2 28.99 68.77 14.24
CA MET A 2 29.26 67.54 13.45
C MET A 2 30.07 66.42 14.14
N LYS A 3 29.78 65.12 14.08
CA LYS A 3 29.13 64.22 13.08
C LYS A 3 28.61 62.97 13.88
N ILE A 4 28.03 61.87 13.36
CA ILE A 4 27.76 61.33 12.01
C ILE A 4 26.44 60.51 12.10
N LYS A 5 25.84 60.08 10.98
CA LYS A 5 24.83 58.99 10.97
C LYS A 5 25.48 57.70 10.46
N ILE A 6 25.26 56.56 11.11
CA ILE A 6 25.54 55.24 10.54
C ILE A 6 24.22 54.44 10.53
N PHE A 7 23.71 54.19 9.33
CA PHE A 7 22.74 53.12 9.08
C PHE A 7 23.53 51.85 8.78
N THR A 8 23.45 50.83 9.63
CA THR A 8 23.89 49.48 9.29
C THR A 8 22.67 48.64 8.94
N ALA A 9 22.46 48.44 7.64
CA ALA A 9 21.53 47.43 7.16
C ALA A 9 22.12 46.03 7.44
N GLY A 10 21.34 45.19 8.13
CA GLY A 10 21.67 43.78 8.39
C GLY A 10 20.68 42.85 7.71
N CYS A 11 20.82 42.69 6.39
CA CYS A 11 20.31 41.52 5.67
C CYS A 11 21.50 40.64 5.27
N LEU A 12 21.24 39.35 4.99
CA LEU A 12 22.18 38.21 4.79
C LEU A 12 22.38 37.38 6.08
N ILE A 13 22.18 36.05 6.13
CA ILE A 13 21.83 35.07 5.07
C ILE A 13 20.76 34.09 5.59
N SER A 14 19.87 33.70 4.68
CA SER A 14 18.89 32.63 4.82
C SER A 14 19.53 31.23 4.85
N GLY A 15 18.93 30.32 5.63
CA GLY A 15 18.91 28.90 5.27
C GLY A 15 20.19 28.11 5.49
N LEU A 16 20.25 27.42 6.63
CA LEU A 16 20.76 26.05 6.71
C LEU A 16 20.11 25.41 7.93
N SER A 17 18.80 25.13 7.82
CA SER A 17 18.16 24.13 8.67
C SER A 17 18.85 22.81 8.38
N PHE A 18 19.83 22.44 9.21
CA PHE A 18 20.47 21.13 9.14
C PHE A 18 19.42 20.06 9.48
N PHE A 19 18.71 19.58 8.45
CA PHE A 19 17.93 18.34 8.49
C PHE A 19 18.83 17.09 8.49
N CYS A 20 20.00 17.18 9.14
CA CYS A 20 20.87 16.04 9.44
C CYS A 20 20.57 15.56 10.85
N GLY A 21 20.27 14.26 11.00
CA GLY A 21 20.29 13.60 12.30
C GLY A 21 19.01 13.70 13.16
N GLN A 22 17.83 13.96 12.58
CA GLN A 22 16.61 13.52 13.28
C GLN A 22 16.56 11.98 13.23
N ASN A 23 16.71 11.38 14.40
CA ASN A 23 16.56 9.94 14.61
C ASN A 23 15.11 9.54 14.33
N LEU A 24 14.92 8.41 13.66
CA LEU A 24 13.59 7.89 13.33
C LEU A 24 13.09 7.03 14.49
N GLU A 25 11.92 7.35 15.03
CA GLU A 25 11.30 6.57 16.09
C GLU A 25 10.40 5.47 15.50
N PHE A 26 10.75 4.21 15.76
CA PHE A 26 9.99 3.04 15.34
C PHE A 26 9.07 2.54 16.46
N LYS A 27 7.80 2.33 16.12
CA LYS A 27 6.77 1.78 17.02
C LYS A 27 6.88 0.26 17.11
N ASP A 28 7.21 -0.40 16.01
CA ASP A 28 7.38 -1.85 15.96
C ASP A 28 8.88 -2.24 16.00
N LYS A 29 9.28 -2.93 17.07
CA LYS A 29 10.69 -3.32 17.28
C LYS A 29 11.18 -4.42 16.34
N ASN A 30 10.29 -5.22 15.75
CA ASN A 30 10.66 -6.16 14.71
C ASN A 30 10.82 -5.45 13.36
N PHE A 31 10.03 -4.40 13.10
CA PHE A 31 10.21 -3.52 11.94
C PHE A 31 11.56 -2.79 12.04
N GLU A 32 11.82 -2.11 13.16
CA GLU A 32 13.09 -1.41 13.45
C GLU A 32 14.29 -2.32 13.21
N LYS A 33 14.32 -3.49 13.85
CA LYS A 33 15.38 -4.48 13.69
C LYS A 33 15.55 -4.90 12.22
N ALA A 34 14.44 -5.20 11.53
CA ALA A 34 14.49 -5.67 10.15
C ALA A 34 15.00 -4.60 9.17
N VAL A 35 14.77 -3.32 9.43
CA VAL A 35 15.33 -2.23 8.60
C VAL A 35 16.78 -1.91 8.96
N LEU A 36 17.17 -1.94 10.24
CA LEU A 36 18.57 -1.79 10.66
C LEU A 36 19.46 -2.89 10.04
N GLU A 37 18.99 -4.14 10.00
CA GLU A 37 19.69 -5.27 9.37
C GLU A 37 20.07 -5.03 7.89
N ASN A 38 19.34 -4.15 7.18
CA ASN A 38 19.43 -4.00 5.72
C ASN A 38 19.77 -2.58 5.22
N PHE A 39 19.48 -1.55 6.01
CA PHE A 39 19.49 -0.16 5.56
C PHE A 39 20.28 0.82 6.45
N ASP A 40 20.75 0.40 7.63
CA ASP A 40 21.81 1.11 8.37
C ASP A 40 23.13 0.93 7.60
N ARG A 41 23.56 1.97 6.87
CA ARG A 41 24.71 1.92 5.97
C ARG A 41 25.99 2.36 6.66
N ASN A 42 25.89 3.25 7.65
CA ASN A 42 27.04 3.73 8.40
C ASN A 42 27.36 2.85 9.63
N LYS A 43 26.46 1.91 9.98
CA LYS A 43 26.53 0.94 11.08
C LYS A 43 26.59 1.60 12.46
N ASN A 44 25.91 2.73 12.62
CA ASN A 44 25.81 3.43 13.90
C ASN A 44 24.74 2.81 14.84
N GLY A 45 23.92 1.87 14.37
CA GLY A 45 22.88 1.20 15.15
C GLY A 45 21.52 1.90 15.18
N ILE A 46 21.34 2.98 14.41
CA ILE A 46 20.07 3.68 14.21
C ILE A 46 19.80 3.87 12.70
N LEU A 47 18.54 4.08 12.31
CA LEU A 47 18.22 4.42 10.91
C LEU A 47 17.99 5.92 10.81
N GLU A 48 18.85 6.62 10.07
CA GLU A 48 18.75 8.06 9.92
C GLU A 48 17.83 8.47 8.74
N SER A 49 17.24 9.66 8.82
CA SER A 49 16.40 10.23 7.73
C SER A 49 17.04 10.14 6.32
N PRO A 50 18.36 10.38 6.10
CA PRO A 50 18.99 10.24 4.80
C PRO A 50 19.11 8.79 4.30
N GLU A 51 19.04 7.80 5.19
CA GLU A 51 19.08 6.37 4.85
C GLU A 51 17.70 5.86 4.49
N ALA A 52 16.69 6.12 5.35
CA ALA A 52 15.29 5.83 5.04
C ALA A 52 14.82 6.53 3.75
N GLY A 53 15.28 7.77 3.51
CA GLY A 53 15.00 8.51 2.28
C GLY A 53 15.61 7.90 1.00
N ARG A 54 16.56 6.95 1.12
CA ARG A 54 17.12 6.20 -0.02
C ARG A 54 16.44 4.86 -0.25
N VAL A 55 15.59 4.40 0.67
CA VAL A 55 14.89 3.11 0.54
C VAL A 55 13.74 3.25 -0.43
N THR A 56 13.84 2.54 -1.56
CA THR A 56 12.78 2.42 -2.56
C THR A 56 12.02 1.10 -2.47
N ASN A 57 12.62 0.06 -1.88
CA ASN A 57 12.01 -1.27 -1.77
C ASN A 57 12.18 -1.81 -0.34
N LEU A 58 11.08 -2.23 0.29
CA LEU A 58 11.03 -2.87 1.60
C LEU A 58 10.55 -4.32 1.44
N PHE A 59 11.45 -5.29 1.64
CA PHE A 59 11.13 -6.72 1.66
C PHE A 59 11.32 -7.24 3.08
N LEU A 60 10.25 -7.23 3.88
CA LEU A 60 10.27 -7.52 5.32
C LEU A 60 9.46 -8.79 5.66
N VAL A 61 9.57 -9.81 4.80
CA VAL A 61 8.82 -11.07 4.89
C VAL A 61 9.20 -11.85 6.16
N GLN A 62 8.19 -12.40 6.86
CA GLN A 62 8.34 -13.28 8.03
C GLN A 62 9.23 -12.69 9.15
N LYS A 63 9.24 -11.35 9.32
CA LYS A 63 10.04 -10.67 10.35
C LYS A 63 9.36 -10.62 11.72
N GLY A 64 8.13 -11.08 11.85
CA GLY A 64 7.34 -11.00 13.08
C GLY A 64 6.78 -9.61 13.36
N ILE A 65 6.70 -8.75 12.34
CA ILE A 65 6.13 -7.40 12.42
C ILE A 65 4.65 -7.49 12.82
N THR A 66 4.23 -6.57 13.67
CA THR A 66 2.87 -6.47 14.25
C THR A 66 2.16 -5.16 13.88
N SER A 67 2.89 -4.10 13.58
CA SER A 67 2.34 -2.84 13.03
C SER A 67 3.08 -2.39 11.77
N ALA A 68 2.31 -1.82 10.83
CA ALA A 68 2.83 -1.25 9.58
C ALA A 68 2.93 0.29 9.64
N GLU A 69 2.69 0.94 10.80
CA GLU A 69 2.69 2.40 10.94
C GLU A 69 4.04 3.04 10.60
N ASP A 70 5.14 2.33 10.83
CA ASP A 70 6.50 2.78 10.55
C ASP A 70 6.81 2.87 9.05
N LEU A 71 5.94 2.35 8.16
CA LEU A 71 6.00 2.63 6.71
C LEU A 71 5.93 4.15 6.41
N SER A 72 5.28 4.91 7.29
CA SER A 72 5.18 6.37 7.16
C SER A 72 6.54 7.09 7.16
N LEU A 73 7.61 6.44 7.63
CA LEU A 73 8.99 6.95 7.65
C LEU A 73 9.66 6.88 6.25
N PHE A 74 9.16 6.04 5.34
CA PHE A 74 9.81 5.70 4.07
C PHE A 74 9.15 6.40 2.87
N LYS A 75 9.24 7.73 2.80
CA LYS A 75 8.49 8.57 1.82
C LYS A 75 8.76 8.25 0.34
N ASN A 76 9.90 7.65 0.01
CA ASN A 76 10.31 7.32 -1.35
C ASN A 76 10.09 5.84 -1.74
N VAL A 77 9.39 5.07 -0.89
CA VAL A 77 9.14 3.65 -1.13
C VAL A 77 8.18 3.43 -2.31
N LYS A 78 8.57 2.50 -3.19
CA LYS A 78 7.86 2.06 -4.39
C LYS A 78 7.29 0.65 -4.23
N MET A 79 8.04 -0.24 -3.58
CA MET A 79 7.60 -1.62 -3.34
C MET A 79 7.67 -1.95 -1.84
N VAL A 80 6.57 -2.47 -1.30
CA VAL A 80 6.50 -2.94 0.09
C VAL A 80 5.94 -4.36 0.09
N VAL A 81 6.68 -5.28 0.71
CA VAL A 81 6.27 -6.68 0.88
C VAL A 81 6.43 -7.04 2.36
N LEU A 82 5.30 -7.26 3.03
CA LEU A 82 5.19 -7.57 4.46
C LEU A 82 4.63 -8.99 4.70
N ASP A 83 4.76 -9.89 3.72
CA ASP A 83 4.14 -11.22 3.77
C ASP A 83 4.57 -12.04 5.00
N ASP A 84 3.69 -12.93 5.47
CA ASP A 84 3.89 -13.84 6.61
C ASP A 84 4.25 -13.16 7.96
N ASN A 85 3.86 -11.90 8.13
CA ASN A 85 3.91 -11.18 9.41
C ASN A 85 2.62 -11.39 10.24
N ARG A 86 2.44 -10.63 11.33
CA ARG A 86 1.31 -10.76 12.26
C ARG A 86 0.62 -9.42 12.49
N ILE A 87 0.25 -8.77 11.38
CA ILE A 87 -0.33 -7.43 11.38
C ILE A 87 -1.86 -7.55 11.41
N SER A 88 -2.52 -6.88 12.36
CA SER A 88 -3.98 -6.98 12.54
C SER A 88 -4.77 -6.01 11.66
N SER A 89 -4.24 -4.82 11.44
CA SER A 89 -4.85 -3.75 10.66
C SER A 89 -3.80 -2.95 9.90
N ILE A 90 -4.11 -2.53 8.68
CA ILE A 90 -3.23 -1.70 7.85
C ILE A 90 -3.98 -0.44 7.41
N VAL A 91 -3.29 0.70 7.54
CA VAL A 91 -3.72 1.99 7.02
C VAL A 91 -2.57 2.58 6.18
N LEU A 92 -2.78 2.71 4.87
CA LEU A 92 -1.81 3.28 3.94
C LEU A 92 -2.30 4.64 3.41
N ASN A 93 -1.68 5.71 3.88
CA ASN A 93 -1.95 7.07 3.40
C ASN A 93 -0.62 7.72 2.95
N ASP A 94 -0.69 8.63 1.99
CA ASP A 94 0.41 9.52 1.56
C ASP A 94 1.71 8.86 1.08
N LEU A 95 1.69 7.55 0.79
CA LEU A 95 2.76 6.82 0.12
C LEU A 95 2.70 7.07 -1.40
N SER A 96 2.87 8.32 -1.82
CA SER A 96 2.64 8.77 -3.21
C SER A 96 3.50 8.05 -4.27
N GLN A 97 4.65 7.50 -3.89
CA GLN A 97 5.56 6.75 -4.77
C GLN A 97 5.27 5.25 -4.81
N LEU A 98 4.36 4.74 -3.98
CA LEU A 98 4.08 3.31 -3.87
C LEU A 98 3.43 2.79 -5.16
N GLU A 99 4.07 1.80 -5.77
CA GLU A 99 3.68 1.13 -7.02
C GLU A 99 3.16 -0.30 -6.76
N LEU A 100 3.68 -0.95 -5.70
CA LEU A 100 3.32 -2.31 -5.28
C LEU A 100 3.22 -2.41 -3.75
N PHE A 101 2.16 -3.04 -3.26
CA PHE A 101 2.00 -3.42 -1.85
C PHE A 101 1.58 -4.89 -1.70
N SER A 102 2.26 -5.64 -0.83
CA SER A 102 1.90 -7.00 -0.45
C SER A 102 1.87 -7.19 1.08
N CYS A 103 0.82 -7.83 1.57
CA CYS A 103 0.75 -8.37 2.94
C CYS A 103 -0.06 -9.68 2.93
N THR A 104 0.43 -10.66 2.18
CA THR A 104 -0.13 -12.01 2.10
C THR A 104 0.13 -12.77 3.40
N GLY A 105 -0.86 -13.52 3.92
CA GLY A 105 -0.67 -14.33 5.13
C GLY A 105 -0.58 -13.55 6.44
N CYS A 106 -0.76 -12.22 6.42
CA CYS A 106 -0.54 -11.32 7.56
C CYS A 106 -1.55 -11.46 8.72
N LYS A 107 -2.70 -12.10 8.47
CA LYS A 107 -3.89 -12.16 9.35
C LYS A 107 -4.58 -10.81 9.56
N ILE A 108 -4.49 -9.90 8.59
CA ILE A 108 -5.20 -8.61 8.66
C ILE A 108 -6.72 -8.84 8.61
N SER A 109 -7.45 -8.14 9.49
CA SER A 109 -8.92 -8.08 9.49
C SER A 109 -9.45 -6.73 9.00
N SER A 110 -8.57 -5.72 8.87
CA SER A 110 -8.87 -4.38 8.39
C SER A 110 -7.78 -3.88 7.43
N PHE A 111 -8.21 -3.35 6.28
CA PHE A 111 -7.34 -2.68 5.33
C PHE A 111 -7.98 -1.38 4.82
N LYS A 112 -7.31 -0.25 5.06
CA LYS A 112 -7.63 1.05 4.45
C LYS A 112 -6.43 1.54 3.64
N ALA A 113 -6.69 2.01 2.41
CA ALA A 113 -5.70 2.75 1.63
C ALA A 113 -6.34 3.97 0.94
N GLU A 114 -5.64 5.10 0.96
CA GLU A 114 -6.11 6.40 0.46
C GLU A 114 -5.00 7.18 -0.26
N ASN A 115 -5.35 7.91 -1.34
CA ASN A 115 -4.44 8.82 -2.07
C ASN A 115 -3.20 8.12 -2.69
N LEU A 116 -3.28 6.81 -2.99
CA LEU A 116 -2.17 6.03 -3.54
C LEU A 116 -2.12 6.09 -5.08
N LYS A 117 -1.85 7.30 -5.60
CA LYS A 117 -1.93 7.67 -7.03
C LYS A 117 -1.06 6.85 -8.00
N ASN A 118 -0.07 6.12 -7.51
CA ASN A 118 0.82 5.26 -8.30
C ASN A 118 0.64 3.75 -8.04
N LEU A 119 -0.18 3.34 -7.06
CA LEU A 119 -0.32 1.94 -6.71
C LEU A 119 -0.99 1.18 -7.86
N SER A 120 -0.25 0.22 -8.40
CA SER A 120 -0.64 -0.60 -9.55
C SER A 120 -0.98 -2.04 -9.17
N SER A 121 -0.33 -2.55 -8.13
CA SER A 121 -0.46 -3.94 -7.70
C SER A 121 -0.69 -4.03 -6.20
N LEU A 122 -1.79 -4.69 -5.80
CA LEU A 122 -2.16 -4.90 -4.39
C LEU A 122 -2.43 -6.38 -4.12
N TYR A 123 -1.63 -6.96 -3.23
CA TYR A 123 -1.67 -8.37 -2.84
C TYR A 123 -2.03 -8.50 -1.35
N LEU A 124 -3.21 -9.02 -1.04
CA LEU A 124 -3.68 -9.22 0.34
C LEU A 124 -4.29 -10.62 0.53
N ASP A 125 -3.75 -11.61 -0.19
CA ASP A 125 -4.25 -12.98 -0.14
C ASP A 125 -4.06 -13.63 1.25
N ASN A 126 -4.86 -14.65 1.56
CA ASN A 126 -4.75 -15.45 2.78
C ASN A 126 -4.83 -14.59 4.07
N ASN A 127 -5.95 -13.89 4.24
CA ASN A 127 -6.19 -12.96 5.33
C ASN A 127 -7.61 -13.10 5.89
N LEU A 128 -8.02 -12.21 6.80
CA LEU A 128 -9.28 -12.26 7.52
C LEU A 128 -10.22 -11.09 7.15
N LEU A 129 -10.06 -10.52 5.94
CA LEU A 129 -10.81 -9.34 5.51
C LEU A 129 -12.26 -9.68 5.21
N GLU A 130 -13.21 -9.07 5.93
CA GLU A 130 -14.63 -9.06 5.55
C GLU A 130 -15.01 -7.90 4.62
N SER A 131 -14.19 -6.84 4.62
CA SER A 131 -14.30 -5.70 3.70
C SER A 131 -12.93 -5.01 3.54
N ILE A 132 -12.79 -4.17 2.52
CA ILE A 132 -11.63 -3.31 2.29
C ILE A 132 -12.09 -1.89 1.97
N SER A 133 -11.31 -0.89 2.38
CA SER A 133 -11.55 0.52 2.04
C SER A 133 -10.43 1.03 1.15
N LEU A 134 -10.73 1.27 -0.12
CA LEU A 134 -9.80 1.77 -1.13
C LEU A 134 -10.36 3.08 -1.69
N MET A 135 -9.62 4.18 -1.58
CA MET A 135 -10.06 5.52 -2.01
C MET A 135 -8.94 6.24 -2.79
N GLU A 136 -9.29 6.88 -3.91
CA GLU A 136 -8.35 7.57 -4.79
C GLU A 136 -7.14 6.71 -5.25
N ILE A 137 -7.41 5.48 -5.67
CA ILE A 137 -6.36 4.55 -6.18
C ILE A 137 -6.62 4.23 -7.67
N PRO A 138 -6.46 5.20 -8.59
CA PRO A 138 -6.95 5.09 -9.97
C PRO A 138 -6.12 4.15 -10.87
N LYS A 139 -4.92 3.75 -10.45
CA LYS A 139 -3.96 2.98 -11.27
C LYS A 139 -3.90 1.48 -10.97
N ILE A 140 -4.75 0.95 -10.08
CA ILE A 140 -4.77 -0.49 -9.78
C ILE A 140 -5.04 -1.28 -11.07
N ASP A 141 -4.06 -2.11 -11.41
CA ASP A 141 -4.03 -3.02 -12.54
C ASP A 141 -4.26 -4.48 -12.12
N GLN A 142 -3.63 -4.86 -11.01
CA GLN A 142 -3.71 -6.19 -10.43
C GLN A 142 -4.14 -6.09 -8.97
N LEU A 143 -5.27 -6.72 -8.64
CA LEU A 143 -5.82 -6.79 -7.29
C LEU A 143 -6.08 -8.26 -6.96
N THR A 144 -5.46 -8.75 -5.88
CA THR A 144 -5.67 -10.12 -5.39
C THR A 144 -5.97 -10.11 -3.90
N LEU A 145 -7.08 -10.78 -3.58
CA LEU A 145 -7.79 -10.80 -2.30
C LEU A 145 -8.25 -12.23 -2.00
N SER A 146 -7.59 -13.23 -2.57
CA SER A 146 -7.95 -14.64 -2.43
C SER A 146 -7.88 -15.09 -0.97
N LEU A 147 -8.63 -16.13 -0.59
CA LEU A 147 -8.61 -16.70 0.76
C LEU A 147 -8.86 -15.62 1.83
N ASN A 148 -9.99 -14.93 1.70
CA ASN A 148 -10.48 -13.92 2.63
C ASN A 148 -11.97 -14.19 2.95
N GLN A 149 -12.68 -13.26 3.57
CA GLN A 149 -14.09 -13.43 3.97
C GLN A 149 -15.00 -12.34 3.41
N LEU A 150 -14.61 -11.73 2.28
CA LEU A 150 -15.32 -10.63 1.63
C LEU A 150 -16.73 -11.05 1.20
N LYS A 151 -17.72 -10.25 1.60
CA LYS A 151 -19.14 -10.43 1.21
C LYS A 151 -19.53 -9.57 0.00
N THR A 152 -18.84 -8.45 -0.20
CA THR A 152 -18.98 -7.52 -1.32
C THR A 152 -17.63 -6.89 -1.65
N ILE A 153 -17.51 -6.32 -2.85
CA ILE A 153 -16.36 -5.50 -3.26
C ILE A 153 -16.83 -4.38 -4.19
N ASN A 154 -16.31 -3.16 -4.01
CA ASN A 154 -16.59 -2.03 -4.90
C ASN A 154 -15.43 -1.83 -5.88
N LEU A 155 -15.67 -2.14 -7.16
CA LEU A 155 -14.67 -2.08 -8.22
C LEU A 155 -14.79 -0.83 -9.10
N LEU A 156 -15.77 0.05 -8.86
CA LEU A 156 -16.17 1.10 -9.80
C LEU A 156 -15.06 2.09 -10.16
N GLN A 157 -14.07 2.30 -9.28
CA GLN A 157 -12.97 3.24 -9.51
C GLN A 157 -11.84 2.66 -10.38
N PHE A 158 -11.68 1.33 -10.45
CA PHE A 158 -10.50 0.69 -11.06
C PHE A 158 -10.66 0.53 -12.58
N LYS A 159 -10.62 1.66 -13.30
CA LYS A 159 -10.87 1.70 -14.76
C LYS A 159 -9.82 0.96 -15.59
N VAL A 160 -8.62 0.80 -15.06
CA VAL A 160 -7.46 0.15 -15.71
C VAL A 160 -7.20 -1.28 -15.21
N LEU A 161 -7.99 -1.79 -14.26
CA LEU A 161 -7.85 -3.13 -13.69
C LEU A 161 -7.89 -4.20 -14.79
N ARG A 162 -6.77 -4.89 -15.02
CA ARG A 162 -6.69 -6.05 -15.94
C ARG A 162 -6.92 -7.38 -15.24
N LYS A 163 -6.51 -7.52 -13.98
CA LYS A 163 -6.56 -8.80 -13.24
C LYS A 163 -7.20 -8.64 -11.88
N LEU A 164 -8.28 -9.39 -11.64
CA LEU A 164 -8.93 -9.50 -10.35
C LEU A 164 -8.96 -10.96 -9.89
N ASN A 165 -8.45 -11.21 -8.69
CA ASN A 165 -8.60 -12.49 -8.00
C ASN A 165 -9.29 -12.27 -6.65
N VAL A 166 -10.46 -12.87 -6.49
CA VAL A 166 -11.28 -12.87 -5.26
C VAL A 166 -11.69 -14.29 -4.90
N GLU A 167 -10.92 -15.28 -5.33
CA GLU A 167 -11.11 -16.71 -5.01
C GLU A 167 -11.26 -16.96 -3.49
N HIS A 168 -12.01 -18.01 -3.13
CA HIS A 168 -12.26 -18.43 -1.75
C HIS A 168 -12.63 -17.28 -0.82
N ASN A 169 -13.70 -16.56 -1.19
CA ASN A 169 -14.34 -15.52 -0.39
C ASN A 169 -15.82 -15.89 -0.15
N LYS A 170 -16.64 -14.92 0.30
CA LYS A 170 -18.08 -15.09 0.59
C LYS A 170 -18.96 -14.24 -0.34
N LEU A 171 -18.46 -13.91 -1.53
CA LEU A 171 -19.22 -13.13 -2.50
C LEU A 171 -20.40 -13.95 -3.04
N GLN A 172 -21.52 -13.26 -3.28
CA GLN A 172 -22.73 -13.82 -3.90
C GLN A 172 -23.06 -13.15 -5.24
N LYS A 173 -22.39 -12.04 -5.57
CA LYS A 173 -22.54 -11.30 -6.81
C LYS A 173 -21.32 -10.41 -7.03
N ILE A 174 -21.07 -10.03 -8.27
CA ILE A 174 -19.98 -9.11 -8.61
C ILE A 174 -20.38 -8.19 -9.78
N ASP A 175 -20.07 -6.90 -9.65
CA ASP A 175 -20.29 -5.91 -10.71
C ASP A 175 -18.95 -5.48 -11.29
N ILE A 176 -18.68 -5.93 -12.52
CA ILE A 176 -17.48 -5.60 -13.29
C ILE A 176 -17.80 -4.64 -14.45
N SER A 177 -19.04 -4.13 -14.53
CA SER A 177 -19.45 -3.19 -15.59
C SER A 177 -18.67 -1.86 -15.55
N GLY A 178 -18.06 -1.55 -14.40
CA GLY A 178 -17.18 -0.40 -14.22
C GLY A 178 -15.75 -0.58 -14.71
N ASN A 179 -15.33 -1.79 -15.12
CA ASN A 179 -13.94 -2.20 -15.33
C ASN A 179 -13.67 -2.62 -16.80
N PRO A 180 -13.65 -1.66 -17.75
CA PRO A 180 -13.58 -1.97 -19.19
C PRO A 180 -12.25 -2.58 -19.65
N ALA A 181 -11.19 -2.48 -18.83
CA ALA A 181 -9.87 -3.06 -19.11
C ALA A 181 -9.70 -4.49 -18.54
N LEU A 182 -10.70 -5.04 -17.85
CA LEU A 182 -10.59 -6.33 -17.18
C LEU A 182 -10.40 -7.46 -18.21
N GLN A 183 -9.41 -8.32 -17.97
CA GLN A 183 -9.03 -9.44 -18.83
C GLN A 183 -9.30 -10.77 -18.13
N THR A 184 -8.94 -10.88 -16.85
CA THR A 184 -9.11 -12.11 -16.06
C THR A 184 -9.80 -11.83 -14.74
N LEU A 185 -10.83 -12.63 -14.45
CA LEU A 185 -11.56 -12.65 -13.18
C LEU A 185 -11.54 -14.07 -12.60
N ASN A 186 -10.94 -14.25 -11.43
CA ASN A 186 -11.08 -15.49 -10.66
C ASN A 186 -12.03 -15.27 -9.48
N ILE A 187 -13.11 -16.04 -9.46
CA ILE A 187 -14.17 -16.06 -8.44
C ILE A 187 -14.37 -17.45 -7.83
N MET A 188 -13.50 -18.42 -8.14
CA MET A 188 -13.58 -19.80 -7.65
C MET A 188 -13.80 -19.87 -6.13
N GLY A 189 -14.64 -20.79 -5.66
CA GLY A 189 -14.91 -20.95 -4.24
C GLY A 189 -15.73 -19.82 -3.58
N ASN A 190 -16.34 -18.93 -4.36
CA ASN A 190 -17.46 -18.08 -3.94
C ASN A 190 -18.80 -18.73 -4.28
N LYS A 191 -19.91 -18.08 -3.95
CA LYS A 191 -21.28 -18.51 -4.30
C LYS A 191 -21.86 -17.62 -5.40
N ILE A 192 -21.15 -17.51 -6.52
CA ILE A 192 -21.51 -16.66 -7.66
C ILE A 192 -21.88 -17.57 -8.83
N ARG A 193 -23.09 -17.41 -9.37
CA ARG A 193 -23.46 -17.96 -10.67
C ARG A 193 -23.16 -16.97 -11.78
N GLU A 194 -23.12 -17.45 -13.02
CA GLU A 194 -22.94 -16.60 -14.20
C GLU A 194 -23.97 -15.45 -14.27
N THR A 195 -25.21 -15.66 -13.80
CA THR A 195 -26.26 -14.63 -13.70
C THR A 195 -26.00 -13.54 -12.67
N ASP A 196 -25.15 -13.79 -11.68
CA ASP A 196 -24.80 -12.84 -10.61
C ASP A 196 -23.62 -11.94 -10.98
N ILE A 197 -23.06 -12.13 -12.18
CA ILE A 197 -21.95 -11.35 -12.74
C ILE A 197 -22.50 -10.25 -13.65
N LYS A 198 -22.57 -9.02 -13.14
CA LYS A 198 -22.95 -7.87 -13.96
C LYS A 198 -21.77 -7.42 -14.83
N LYS A 199 -21.80 -7.83 -16.10
CA LYS A 199 -20.79 -7.53 -17.14
C LYS A 199 -21.00 -6.15 -17.76
N GLY A 200 -19.94 -5.60 -18.36
CA GLY A 200 -19.98 -4.33 -19.11
C GLY A 200 -20.11 -4.57 -20.61
N ALA A 201 -20.61 -3.59 -21.37
CA ALA A 201 -20.90 -3.72 -22.80
C ALA A 201 -19.67 -4.00 -23.72
N LYS A 202 -18.46 -4.10 -23.17
CA LYS A 202 -17.20 -4.36 -23.90
C LYS A 202 -16.29 -5.40 -23.21
N THR A 203 -16.79 -6.16 -22.23
CA THR A 203 -15.95 -7.03 -21.39
C THR A 203 -15.84 -8.45 -21.94
N ASN A 204 -14.82 -8.69 -22.79
CA ASN A 204 -14.31 -10.04 -23.07
C ASN A 204 -13.39 -10.49 -21.93
N VAL A 205 -14.00 -10.84 -20.79
CA VAL A 205 -13.30 -11.28 -19.57
C VAL A 205 -13.28 -12.80 -19.52
N THR A 206 -12.10 -13.39 -19.32
CA THR A 206 -11.98 -14.80 -18.95
C THR A 206 -12.34 -14.95 -17.48
N ILE A 207 -13.40 -15.70 -17.19
CA ILE A 207 -13.93 -15.92 -15.84
C ILE A 207 -13.61 -17.35 -15.40
N PHE A 208 -13.08 -17.50 -14.18
CA PHE A 208 -12.77 -18.80 -13.58
C PHE A 208 -13.65 -19.03 -12.34
N GLY A 209 -14.34 -20.18 -12.30
CA GLY A 209 -15.03 -20.69 -11.11
C GLY A 209 -16.40 -20.08 -10.81
N ALA A 210 -17.16 -19.68 -11.84
CA ALA A 210 -18.60 -19.45 -11.70
C ALA A 210 -19.35 -20.79 -11.52
N GLU A 211 -20.41 -20.81 -10.72
CA GLU A 211 -21.40 -21.89 -10.71
C GLU A 211 -22.37 -21.76 -11.90
N GLU A 212 -22.97 -22.88 -12.32
CA GLU A 212 -24.05 -22.94 -13.32
C GLU A 212 -25.38 -22.37 -12.80
#